data_AF-A0A380LNR9-F1
#
_entry.id   AF-A0A380LNR9-F1
#
_cell.length_a   1.000
_cell.length_b   1.000
_cell.length_c   1.000
_cell.angle_alpha   90.00
_cell.angle_beta   90.00
_cell.angle_gamma   90.00
#
_symmetry.space_group_name_H-M   'P 1'
#
loop_
_entity.id
_entity.type
_entity.pdbx_description
1 polymer ?
#
loop_
_entity_poly.entity_id
_entity_poly.type
_entity_poly.pdbx_seq_one_letter_code
_entity_poly.pdbx_strand_id
1 'polypeptide(L)'
;MQERKAWEALLKDPQRSYDAQCKKILSLKKILAYLYKECLSEYRHLSLKEIYDRLDTDPTSNKVVSQNVEDLKMPDSKVCYDLLFKFAHPKDPKRRLWVDMEPQGIDPGKGKTKK
;
A
#
# COMPACT_ATOMS: atom_id res chain seq x y z
N MET A 1 -19.54 5.13 17.66
CA MET A 1 -19.88 6.57 17.42
C MET A 1 -18.84 7.29 16.57
N GLN A 2 -17.53 7.09 16.81
CA GLN A 2 -16.44 7.65 15.98
C GLN A 2 -16.41 7.13 14.54
N GLU A 3 -16.61 5.83 14.31
CA GLU A 3 -16.62 5.28 12.94
C GLU A 3 -17.72 5.91 12.07
N ARG A 4 -18.93 6.10 12.61
CA ARG A 4 -20.05 6.76 11.90
C ARG A 4 -19.73 8.19 11.46
N LYS A 5 -19.09 8.99 12.33
CA LYS A 5 -18.64 10.34 11.97
C LYS A 5 -17.54 10.32 10.90
N ALA A 6 -16.63 9.34 10.95
CA ALA A 6 -15.60 9.16 9.91
C ALA A 6 -16.22 8.78 8.56
N TRP A 7 -17.25 7.91 8.55
CA TRP A 7 -18.02 7.55 7.35
C TRP A 7 -18.75 8.76 6.75
N GLU A 8 -19.40 9.57 7.58
CA GLU A 8 -20.08 10.81 7.13
C GLU A 8 -19.10 11.85 6.56
N ALA A 9 -17.86 11.91 7.07
CA ALA A 9 -16.81 12.78 6.53
C ALA A 9 -16.25 12.26 5.20
N LEU A 10 -16.10 10.94 5.03
CA LEU A 10 -15.68 10.31 3.77
C LEU A 10 -16.68 10.58 2.63
N LEU A 11 -17.98 10.59 2.91
CA LEU A 11 -19.02 10.84 1.90
C LEU A 11 -19.01 12.27 1.34
N LYS A 12 -18.35 13.23 2.00
CA LYS A 12 -18.29 14.63 1.56
C LYS A 12 -17.25 14.89 0.46
N ASP A 13 -16.31 13.97 0.28
CA ASP A 13 -15.28 14.02 -0.76
C ASP A 13 -15.11 12.61 -1.37
N PRO A 14 -15.82 12.31 -2.48
CA PRO A 14 -15.84 10.98 -3.09
C PRO A 14 -14.45 10.48 -3.49
N GLN A 15 -13.55 11.37 -3.90
CA GLN A 15 -12.21 11.01 -4.34
C GLN A 15 -11.31 10.66 -3.15
N ARG A 16 -11.40 11.44 -2.06
CA ARG A 16 -10.74 11.12 -0.80
C ARG A 16 -11.31 9.86 -0.15
N SER A 17 -12.59 9.57 -0.38
CA SER A 17 -13.23 8.31 0.04
C SER A 17 -12.69 7.10 -0.72
N TYR A 18 -12.55 7.22 -2.03
CA TYR A 18 -11.99 6.17 -2.87
C TYR A 18 -10.57 5.83 -2.45
N ASP A 19 -9.69 6.83 -2.36
CA ASP A 19 -8.29 6.66 -1.98
C ASP A 19 -8.13 6.02 -0.59
N ALA A 20 -8.87 6.52 0.40
CA ALA A 20 -8.84 5.97 1.76
C ALA A 20 -9.30 4.50 1.80
N GLN A 21 -10.31 4.13 1.00
CA GLN A 21 -10.77 2.74 0.92
C GLN A 21 -9.76 1.85 0.20
N CYS A 22 -9.18 2.32 -0.89
CA CYS A 22 -8.11 1.61 -1.59
C CYS A 22 -6.91 1.37 -0.66
N LYS A 23 -6.43 2.39 0.06
CA LYS A 23 -5.37 2.25 1.08
C LYS A 23 -5.72 1.22 2.14
N LYS A 24 -6.96 1.24 2.64
CA LYS A 24 -7.43 0.26 3.63
C LYS A 24 -7.36 -1.16 3.09
N ILE A 25 -7.82 -1.39 1.86
CA ILE A 25 -7.82 -2.70 1.21
C ILE A 25 -6.38 -3.16 0.93
N LEU A 26 -5.57 -2.30 0.30
CA LEU A 26 -4.19 -2.61 -0.07
C LEU A 26 -3.27 -2.80 1.15
N SER A 27 -3.60 -2.22 2.31
CA SER A 27 -2.87 -2.49 3.56
C SER A 27 -3.12 -3.89 4.14
N LEU A 28 -4.12 -4.64 3.69
CA LEU A 28 -4.44 -5.95 4.26
C LEU A 28 -3.43 -7.01 3.81
N LYS A 29 -2.75 -7.64 4.77
CA LYS A 29 -1.73 -8.68 4.49
C LYS A 29 -2.26 -9.84 3.64
N LYS A 30 -3.53 -10.22 3.85
CA LYS A 30 -4.17 -11.28 3.05
C LYS A 30 -4.29 -10.90 1.57
N ILE A 31 -4.70 -9.66 1.29
CA ILE A 31 -4.86 -9.16 -0.08
C ILE A 31 -3.50 -9.05 -0.75
N LEU A 32 -2.51 -8.52 -0.04
CA LEU A 32 -1.13 -8.48 -0.50
C LEU A 32 -0.59 -9.88 -0.81
N ALA A 33 -0.84 -10.88 0.06
CA ALA A 33 -0.39 -12.25 -0.20
C ALA A 33 -0.96 -12.83 -1.50
N TYR A 34 -2.22 -12.55 -1.82
CA TYR A 34 -2.84 -12.93 -3.10
C TYR A 34 -2.20 -12.19 -4.29
N LEU A 35 -2.07 -10.87 -4.20
CA LEU A 35 -1.43 -10.08 -5.27
C LEU A 35 -0.02 -10.58 -5.58
N TYR A 36 0.74 -10.94 -4.55
CA TYR A 36 2.12 -11.36 -4.73
C TYR A 36 2.18 -12.74 -5.39
N LYS A 37 1.32 -13.67 -4.96
CA LYS A 37 1.25 -15.00 -5.56
C LYS A 37 0.87 -14.96 -7.04
N GLU A 38 -0.09 -14.10 -7.39
CA GLU A 38 -0.65 -14.06 -8.75
C GLU A 38 0.14 -13.17 -9.70
N CYS A 39 0.67 -12.05 -9.21
CA CYS A 39 1.31 -11.03 -10.04
C CYS A 39 2.84 -11.10 -10.05
N LEU A 40 3.48 -11.73 -9.05
CA LEU A 40 4.94 -11.83 -8.97
C LEU A 40 5.40 -13.27 -9.21
N SER A 41 6.11 -13.48 -10.31
CA SER A 41 6.60 -14.80 -10.72
C SER A 41 7.47 -15.48 -9.64
N GLU A 42 8.20 -14.67 -8.89
CA GLU A 42 9.11 -15.04 -7.83
C GLU A 42 8.39 -15.58 -6.59
N TYR A 43 7.09 -15.33 -6.45
CA TYR A 43 6.29 -15.74 -5.30
C TYR A 43 5.23 -16.79 -5.65
N ARG A 44 4.98 -17.06 -6.93
CA ARG A 44 3.94 -17.99 -7.40
C ARG A 44 4.07 -19.40 -6.81
N HIS A 45 5.29 -19.87 -6.60
CA HIS A 45 5.61 -21.18 -6.02
C HIS A 45 5.37 -21.29 -4.50
N LEU A 46 5.21 -20.17 -3.81
CA LEU A 46 4.99 -20.11 -2.36
C LEU A 46 3.49 -20.23 -2.04
N SER A 47 3.16 -20.83 -0.91
CA SER A 47 1.78 -20.81 -0.39
C SER A 47 1.40 -19.41 0.11
N LEU A 48 0.10 -19.12 0.14
CA LEU A 48 -0.41 -17.83 0.66
C LEU A 48 0.04 -17.59 2.11
N LYS A 49 0.10 -18.65 2.93
CA LYS A 49 0.58 -18.56 4.31
C LYS A 49 2.04 -18.14 4.37
N GLU A 50 2.91 -18.76 3.56
CA GLU A 50 4.32 -18.40 3.57
C GLU A 50 4.57 -16.99 3.00
N ILE A 51 3.71 -16.48 2.10
CA ILE A 51 3.81 -15.09 1.64
C ILE A 51 3.33 -14.15 2.75
N TYR A 52 2.20 -14.47 3.39
CA TYR A 52 1.66 -13.71 4.52
C TYR A 52 2.68 -13.55 5.66
N ASP A 53 3.35 -14.64 6.03
CA ASP A 53 4.35 -14.67 7.10
C ASP A 53 5.63 -13.89 6.74
N ARG A 54 5.89 -13.63 5.45
CA ARG A 54 7.04 -12.85 4.95
C ARG A 54 6.80 -11.35 4.84
N LEU A 55 5.54 -10.88 4.96
CA LEU A 55 5.21 -9.46 4.99
C LEU A 55 5.71 -8.88 6.33
N ASP A 56 6.86 -8.20 6.29
CA ASP A 56 7.69 -7.80 7.44
C ASP A 56 7.01 -6.72 8.29
N THR A 57 6.06 -7.16 9.12
CA THR A 57 5.12 -6.30 9.86
C THR A 57 4.65 -7.01 11.12
N ASP A 58 4.35 -6.22 12.15
CA ASP A 58 3.85 -6.65 13.45
C ASP A 58 2.96 -7.92 13.35
N PRO A 59 3.35 -9.04 13.97
CA PRO A 59 2.62 -10.31 13.87
C PRO A 59 1.22 -10.24 14.48
N THR A 60 0.95 -9.25 15.34
CA THR A 60 -0.36 -9.03 15.95
C THR A 60 -1.31 -8.25 15.04
N SER A 61 -0.78 -7.59 14.00
CA SER A 61 -1.57 -6.83 13.03
C SER A 61 -1.89 -7.66 11.79
N ASN A 62 -3.12 -7.56 11.29
CA ASN A 62 -3.52 -8.09 9.98
C ASN A 62 -3.27 -7.10 8.82
N LYS A 63 -2.77 -5.90 9.15
CA LYS A 63 -2.44 -4.83 8.20
C LYS A 63 -0.95 -4.54 8.20
N VAL A 64 -0.48 -4.15 7.03
CA VAL A 64 0.82 -3.52 6.86
C VAL A 64 0.74 -2.08 7.31
N VAL A 65 1.67 -1.67 8.17
CA VAL A 65 1.82 -0.28 8.61
C VAL A 65 2.72 0.42 7.61
N SER A 66 2.21 1.46 6.95
CA SER A 66 3.00 2.28 6.01
C SER A 66 4.17 2.93 6.74
N GLN A 67 5.38 2.79 6.20
CA GLN A 67 6.59 3.46 6.70
C GLN A 67 6.73 4.84 6.06
N ASN A 68 7.03 5.87 6.87
CA ASN A 68 7.39 7.24 6.48
C ASN A 68 6.68 7.76 5.22
N VAL A 69 5.50 8.34 5.43
CA VAL A 69 4.67 8.95 4.38
C VAL A 69 5.29 10.23 3.79
N GLU A 70 6.37 10.75 4.37
CA GLU A 70 7.04 11.98 3.95
C GLU A 70 8.56 11.84 4.13
N ASP A 71 9.31 11.64 3.04
CA ASP A 71 10.78 11.75 3.08
C ASP A 71 11.19 13.22 2.85
N LEU A 72 11.80 13.82 3.88
CA LEU A 72 12.29 15.20 3.90
C LEU A 72 13.82 15.28 3.84
N LYS A 73 14.50 14.15 3.58
CA LYS A 73 15.98 14.11 3.55
C LYS A 73 16.58 14.90 2.40
N MET A 74 15.79 15.24 1.39
CA MET A 74 16.18 16.16 0.33
C MET A 74 15.71 17.57 0.70
N PRO A 75 16.63 18.55 0.83
CA PRO A 75 16.25 19.96 0.91
C PRO A 75 15.35 20.30 -0.28
N ASP A 76 14.24 20.99 -0.01
CA ASP A 76 13.27 21.49 -1.01
C ASP A 76 12.49 20.43 -1.80
N SER A 77 12.51 19.16 -1.40
CA SER A 77 11.72 18.10 -2.05
C SER A 77 11.06 17.17 -1.05
N LYS A 78 9.74 17.03 -1.16
CA LYS A 78 8.92 16.14 -0.34
C LYS A 78 8.46 14.97 -1.20
N VAL A 79 8.86 13.74 -0.83
CA VAL A 79 8.34 12.53 -1.46
C VAL A 79 7.26 11.94 -0.55
N CYS A 80 6.05 11.80 -1.09
CA CYS A 80 4.92 11.20 -0.39
C CYS A 80 4.59 9.83 -0.97
N TYR A 81 4.34 8.85 -0.11
CA TYR A 81 3.96 7.49 -0.51
C TYR A 81 2.61 7.13 0.09
N ASP A 82 1.74 6.47 -0.67
CA ASP A 82 0.42 6.06 -0.17
C ASP A 82 0.46 4.80 0.69
N LEU A 83 1.31 3.83 0.33
CA LEU A 83 1.61 2.65 1.13
C LEU A 83 3.03 2.17 0.83
N LEU A 84 3.98 2.49 1.71
CA LEU A 84 5.38 2.07 1.58
C LEU A 84 5.70 1.02 2.64
N PHE A 85 6.20 -0.14 2.22
CA PHE A 85 6.59 -1.20 3.16
C PHE A 85 7.71 -2.08 2.63
N LYS A 86 8.32 -2.83 3.55
CA LYS A 86 9.37 -3.79 3.27
C LYS A 86 8.85 -5.21 3.40
N PHE A 87 9.48 -6.13 2.67
CA PHE A 87 9.24 -7.55 2.86
C PHE A 87 10.44 -8.38 2.39
N ALA A 88 10.51 -9.64 2.84
CA ALA A 88 11.65 -10.52 2.56
C ALA A 88 11.63 -11.08 1.12
N HIS A 89 12.79 -11.14 0.48
CA HIS A 89 12.94 -11.77 -0.82
C HIS A 89 12.85 -13.32 -0.71
N PRO A 90 12.17 -14.02 -1.62
CA PRO A 90 11.79 -15.42 -1.46
C PRO A 90 13.00 -16.35 -1.56
N LYS A 91 14.01 -15.98 -2.36
CA LYS A 91 15.25 -16.75 -2.53
C LYS A 91 16.40 -16.24 -1.65
N ASP A 92 16.23 -15.10 -1.01
CA ASP A 92 17.25 -14.49 -0.15
C ASP A 92 16.58 -13.76 1.01
N PRO A 93 16.28 -14.46 2.12
CA PRO A 93 15.59 -13.87 3.27
C PRO A 93 16.36 -12.74 3.95
N LYS A 94 17.64 -12.50 3.62
CA LYS A 94 18.41 -11.37 4.15
C LYS A 94 18.16 -10.08 3.35
N ARG A 95 17.73 -10.20 2.10
CA ARG A 95 17.31 -9.07 1.27
C ARG A 95 15.91 -8.62 1.64
N ARG A 96 15.71 -7.30 1.61
CA ARG A 96 14.41 -6.65 1.75
C ARG A 96 14.10 -5.91 0.47
N LEU A 97 12.88 -6.07 -0.02
CA LEU A 97 12.35 -5.32 -1.14
C LEU A 97 11.44 -4.22 -0.59
N TRP A 98 11.58 -3.02 -1.14
CA TRP A 98 10.64 -1.94 -0.92
C TRP A 98 9.52 -2.05 -1.92
N VAL A 99 8.29 -1.94 -1.43
CA VAL A 99 7.10 -1.86 -2.27
C VAL A 99 6.39 -0.59 -1.93
N ASP A 100 6.17 0.19 -2.98
CA ASP A 100 5.32 1.35 -2.98
C ASP A 100 4.05 1.01 -3.75
N MET A 101 2.90 1.21 -3.11
CA MET A 101 1.59 1.00 -3.71
C MET A 101 0.75 2.26 -3.59
N GLU A 102 0.40 2.81 -4.74
CA GLU A 102 -0.44 4.01 -4.84
C GLU A 102 -1.80 3.67 -5.48
N PRO A 103 -2.92 3.99 -4.83
CA PRO A 103 -4.22 4.02 -5.50
C PRO A 103 -4.18 5.04 -6.64
N GLN A 104 -4.43 4.58 -7.87
CA GLN A 104 -4.51 5.47 -9.00
C GLN A 104 -5.80 6.31 -8.91
N GLY A 105 -5.66 7.58 -8.50
CA GLY A 105 -6.78 8.52 -8.34
C GLY A 105 -6.95 9.51 -9.50
N ILE A 106 -5.99 9.60 -10.41
CA ILE A 106 -6.02 10.52 -11.57
C ILE A 106 -5.39 9.83 -12.79
N ASP A 107 -6.12 9.81 -13.90
CA ASP A 107 -5.55 9.49 -15.21
C ASP A 107 -4.45 10.53 -15.55
N PRO A 108 -3.17 10.15 -15.69
CA PRO A 108 -2.09 11.08 -16.02
C PRO A 108 -2.32 11.82 -17.36
N GLY A 109 -3.27 11.37 -18.19
CA GLY A 109 -3.69 12.01 -19.43
C GLY A 109 -4.67 13.18 -19.30
N LYS A 110 -5.33 13.40 -18.14
CA LYS A 110 -6.39 14.44 -18.02
C LYS A 110 -5.95 15.76 -17.38
N GLY A 111 -4.65 15.97 -17.16
CA GLY A 111 -4.09 17.23 -16.67
C GLY A 111 -3.57 18.19 -17.76
N LYS A 112 -3.61 17.82 -19.04
CA LYS A 112 -3.11 18.64 -20.15
C LYS A 112 -4.17 18.96 -21.20
N THR A 113 -5.21 19.66 -20.78
CA THR A 113 -5.88 20.62 -21.68
C THR A 113 -5.72 22.00 -21.07
N LYS A 114 -4.56 22.61 -21.35
CA LYS A 114 -4.49 24.08 -21.39
C LYS A 114 -5.36 24.51 -22.56
N LYS A 115 -6.44 25.24 -22.28
CA LYS A 115 -6.98 26.26 -23.17
C LYS A 115 -6.98 27.56 -22.39
#